data_AF-M0N9T9-F1
#
_entry.id   AF-M0N9T9-F1
#
_cell.length_a   1.000
_cell.length_b   1.000
_cell.length_c   1.000
_cell.angle_alpha   90.00
_cell.angle_beta   90.00
_cell.angle_gamma   90.00
#
_symmetry.space_group_name_H-M   'P 1'
#
loop_
_entity.id
_entity.type
_entity.pdbx_description
1 polymer ?
#
loop_
_entity_poly.entity_id
_entity_poly.type
_entity_poly.pdbx_seq_one_letter_code
_entity_poly.pdbx_strand_id
1 'polypeptide(L)'
;MPSLLWLLFQLSAGIARLSPNMVVGQYTNREVSPAVAEIAARDFREAFQQDARAAVHESQLFAESSAMSLPDVPVIIRHGTHDENAPSAPARALATRGNTDFQQLTADHLGTFLDTRSEVLKSVAASL
;
A
#
# COMPACT_ATOMS: atom_id res chain seq x y z
N MET A 1 9.00 16.54 -12.16
CA MET A 1 9.38 16.25 -13.56
C MET A 1 8.88 14.86 -13.94
N PRO A 2 7.79 14.75 -14.73
CA PRO A 2 7.12 13.48 -15.04
C PRO A 2 8.05 12.44 -15.69
N SER A 3 8.96 12.91 -16.55
CA SER A 3 9.91 12.07 -17.30
C SER A 3 10.95 11.36 -16.42
N LEU A 4 11.37 12.00 -15.33
CA LEU A 4 12.34 11.41 -14.39
C LEU A 4 11.69 10.31 -13.54
N LEU A 5 10.44 10.53 -13.08
CA LEU A 5 9.65 9.54 -12.37
C LEU A 5 9.32 8.35 -13.27
N TRP A 6 8.94 8.60 -14.52
CA TRP A 6 8.72 7.55 -15.51
C TRP A 6 9.97 6.68 -15.69
N LEU A 7 11.14 7.29 -15.86
CA LEU A 7 12.40 6.55 -16.01
C LEU A 7 12.74 5.74 -14.76
N LEU A 8 12.55 6.31 -13.57
CA LEU A 8 12.75 5.63 -12.28
C LEU A 8 11.88 4.37 -12.20
N PHE A 9 10.58 4.48 -12.49
CA PHE A 9 9.66 3.36 -12.44
C PHE A 9 10.02 2.24 -13.43
N GLN A 10 10.45 2.59 -14.64
CA GLN A 10 10.91 1.61 -15.62
C GLN A 10 12.16 0.84 -15.15
N LEU A 11 13.12 1.54 -14.53
CA LEU A 11 14.30 0.90 -13.95
C LEU A 11 13.93 0.00 -12.77
N SER A 12 13.04 0.46 -11.89
CA SER A 12 12.53 -0.33 -10.76
C SER A 12 11.83 -1.60 -11.21
N ALA A 13 11.06 -1.56 -12.30
CA ALA A 13 10.41 -2.73 -12.88
C ALA A 13 11.42 -3.79 -13.39
N GLY A 14 12.53 -3.33 -13.99
CA GLY A 14 13.63 -4.22 -14.40
C GLY A 14 14.33 -4.86 -13.20
N ILE A 15 14.55 -4.08 -12.15
CA ILE A 15 15.13 -4.53 -10.89
C ILE A 15 14.25 -5.57 -10.17
N ALA A 16 12.93 -5.39 -10.19
CA ALA A 16 11.95 -6.34 -9.63
C ALA A 16 11.96 -7.72 -10.32
N ARG A 17 12.59 -7.87 -11.49
CA ARG A 17 12.83 -9.18 -12.13
C ARG A 17 14.01 -9.94 -11.51
N LEU A 18 14.97 -9.23 -10.92
CA LEU A 18 16.22 -9.80 -10.45
C LEU A 18 16.22 -10.10 -8.95
N SER A 19 15.42 -9.38 -8.16
CA SER A 19 15.36 -9.58 -6.71
C SER A 19 13.96 -9.31 -6.13
N PRO A 20 13.11 -10.35 -6.01
CA PRO A 20 11.81 -10.24 -5.35
C PRO A 20 11.90 -9.70 -3.91
N ASN A 21 12.95 -10.10 -3.18
CA ASN A 21 13.20 -9.64 -1.82
C ASN A 21 13.48 -8.13 -1.75
N MET A 22 14.04 -7.54 -2.81
CA MET A 22 14.29 -6.10 -2.82
C MET A 22 13.01 -5.28 -3.06
N VAL A 23 11.98 -5.87 -3.69
CA VAL A 23 10.65 -5.26 -3.76
C VAL A 23 10.01 -5.27 -2.38
N VAL A 24 10.03 -6.42 -1.71
CA VAL A 24 9.48 -6.57 -0.35
C VAL A 24 10.19 -5.66 0.66
N GLY A 25 11.52 -5.51 0.55
CA GLY A 25 12.31 -4.66 1.42
C GLY A 25 11.94 -3.18 1.39
N GLN A 26 11.18 -2.72 0.39
CA GLN A 26 10.61 -1.37 0.38
C GLN A 26 9.45 -1.22 1.39
N TYR A 27 8.79 -2.32 1.73
CA TYR A 27 7.56 -2.33 2.51
C TYR A 27 7.69 -2.98 3.87
N THR A 28 8.71 -3.80 4.10
CA THR A 28 8.94 -4.42 5.40
C THR A 28 10.40 -4.79 5.63
N ASN A 29 10.82 -4.72 6.90
CA ASN A 29 12.10 -5.24 7.36
C ASN A 29 12.00 -6.68 7.89
N ARG A 30 10.79 -7.26 7.90
CA ARG A 30 10.54 -8.61 8.40
C ARG A 30 10.81 -9.63 7.30
N GLU A 31 11.21 -10.83 7.69
CA GLU A 31 11.27 -11.95 6.75
C GLU A 31 9.86 -12.33 6.29
N VAL A 32 9.70 -12.54 4.99
CA VAL A 32 8.46 -13.05 4.40
C VAL A 32 8.73 -14.37 3.70
N SER A 33 7.67 -15.16 3.48
CA SER A 33 7.81 -16.39 2.70
C SER A 33 8.18 -16.08 1.24
N PRO A 34 8.91 -16.97 0.56
CA PRO A 34 9.25 -16.80 -0.86
C PRO A 34 8.02 -16.55 -1.74
N ALA A 35 6.90 -17.22 -1.44
CA ALA A 35 5.65 -17.04 -2.16
C ALA A 35 5.10 -15.60 -2.06
N VAL A 36 5.20 -14.96 -0.89
CA VAL A 36 4.80 -13.55 -0.72
C VAL A 36 5.72 -12.64 -1.52
N ALA A 37 7.04 -12.87 -1.49
CA ALA A 37 7.99 -12.07 -2.24
C ALA A 37 7.76 -12.17 -3.75
N GLU A 38 7.51 -13.37 -4.27
CA GLU A 38 7.22 -13.58 -5.69
C GLU A 38 5.91 -12.92 -6.14
N ILE A 39 4.86 -13.01 -5.32
CA ILE A 39 3.58 -12.33 -5.60
C ILE A 39 3.80 -10.82 -5.63
N ALA A 40 4.42 -10.24 -4.60
CA ALA A 40 4.69 -8.81 -4.53
C ALA A 40 5.53 -8.34 -5.73
N ALA A 41 6.57 -9.08 -6.11
CA ALA A 41 7.40 -8.75 -7.26
C ALA A 41 6.64 -8.85 -8.58
N ARG A 42 5.75 -9.83 -8.74
CA ARG A 42 4.89 -9.95 -9.93
C ARG A 42 3.93 -8.78 -10.03
N ASP A 43 3.23 -8.45 -8.95
CA ASP A 43 2.23 -7.38 -8.94
C ASP A 43 2.92 -6.01 -9.16
N PHE A 44 4.10 -5.81 -8.57
CA PHE A 44 4.94 -4.65 -8.83
C PHE A 44 5.33 -4.55 -10.31
N ARG A 45 5.77 -5.65 -10.94
CA ARG A 45 6.07 -5.64 -12.39
C ARG A 45 4.85 -5.35 -13.23
N GLU A 46 3.70 -5.94 -12.89
CA GLU A 46 2.44 -5.71 -13.61
C GLU A 46 2.06 -4.23 -13.64
N ALA A 47 2.22 -3.53 -12.51
CA ALA A 47 1.96 -2.10 -12.41
C ALA A 47 2.76 -1.24 -13.41
N PHE A 48 3.91 -1.72 -13.90
CA PHE A 48 4.75 -1.01 -14.87
C PHE A 48 4.75 -1.64 -16.27
N GLN A 49 4.10 -2.80 -16.46
CA GLN A 49 4.09 -3.50 -17.75
C GLN A 49 3.25 -2.78 -18.81
N GLN A 50 2.18 -2.09 -18.41
CA GLN A 50 1.27 -1.44 -19.37
C GLN A 50 1.75 -0.03 -19.76
N ASP A 51 2.18 0.80 -18.80
CA ASP A 51 2.99 2.01 -18.97
C ASP A 51 3.27 2.63 -17.58
N ALA A 52 4.51 3.04 -17.29
CA ALA A 52 4.84 3.78 -16.07
C ALA A 52 4.12 5.13 -15.96
N ARG A 53 3.44 5.60 -17.02
CA ARG A 53 2.56 6.78 -16.98
C ARG A 53 1.46 6.69 -15.93
N ALA A 54 0.90 5.50 -15.67
CA ALA A 54 -0.15 5.35 -14.64
C ALA A 54 0.39 5.70 -13.24
N ALA A 55 1.55 5.12 -12.88
CA ALA A 55 2.23 5.43 -11.62
C ALA A 55 2.66 6.90 -11.51
N VAL A 56 3.08 7.53 -12.62
CA VAL A 56 3.38 8.97 -12.66
C VAL A 56 2.13 9.81 -12.41
N HIS A 57 1.02 9.47 -13.06
CA HIS A 57 -0.26 10.15 -12.88
C HIS A 57 -0.78 10.02 -11.44
N GLU A 58 -0.73 8.82 -10.85
CA GLU A 58 -1.07 8.60 -9.45
C GLU A 58 -0.16 9.38 -8.49
N SER A 59 1.14 9.44 -8.78
CA SER A 59 2.09 10.24 -8.00
C SER A 59 1.77 11.74 -8.05
N GLN A 60 1.25 12.23 -9.18
CA GLN A 60 0.77 13.60 -9.32
C GLN A 60 -0.50 13.83 -8.53
N LEU A 61 -1.44 12.87 -8.52
CA LEU A 61 -2.65 12.95 -7.69
C LEU A 61 -2.32 13.03 -6.19
N PHE A 62 -1.25 12.38 -5.71
CA PHE A 62 -0.81 12.55 -4.32
C PHE A 62 -0.28 13.94 -4.00
N ALA A 63 0.21 14.68 -5.00
CA ALA A 63 0.62 16.07 -4.83
C ALA A 63 -0.58 17.03 -4.83
N GLU A 64 -1.75 16.58 -5.29
CA GLU A 64 -2.98 17.36 -5.31
C GLU A 64 -3.78 17.10 -4.02
N SER A 65 -4.22 18.15 -3.32
CA SER A 65 -5.06 18.00 -2.14
C SER A 65 -6.46 17.57 -2.57
N SER A 66 -6.79 16.28 -2.43
CA SER A 66 -8.16 15.80 -2.63
C SER A 66 -8.82 15.49 -1.28
N ALA A 67 -10.04 16.01 -1.10
CA ALA A 67 -10.88 15.65 0.04
C ALA A 67 -11.51 14.27 -0.21
N MET A 68 -11.01 13.25 0.48
CA MET A 68 -11.65 11.94 0.49
C MET A 68 -12.87 11.94 1.42
N SER A 69 -14.02 11.55 0.89
CA SER A 69 -15.23 11.27 1.67
C SER A 69 -15.26 9.80 2.05
N LEU A 70 -15.63 9.51 3.30
CA LEU A 70 -15.91 8.15 3.74
C LEU A 70 -17.35 7.76 3.38
N PRO A 71 -17.60 6.46 3.11
CA PRO A 71 -18.96 5.97 2.94
C PRO A 71 -19.74 6.06 4.25
N ASP A 72 -21.07 6.16 4.17
CA ASP A 72 -21.97 6.20 5.34
C ASP A 72 -22.24 4.79 5.89
N VAL A 73 -21.16 4.03 6.13
CA VAL A 73 -21.17 2.69 6.74
C VAL A 73 -20.05 2.62 7.78
N PRO A 74 -20.11 1.71 8.77
CA PRO A 74 -19.00 1.50 9.69
C PRO A 74 -17.69 1.18 8.93
N VAL A 75 -16.63 1.94 9.19
CA VAL A 75 -15.30 1.75 8.59
C VAL A 75 -14.31 1.36 9.68
N ILE A 76 -13.42 0.41 9.39
CA ILE A 76 -12.27 0.10 10.26
C ILE A 76 -10.99 0.46 9.50
N ILE A 77 -10.23 1.40 10.04
CA ILE A 77 -8.91 1.79 9.54
C ILE A 77 -7.85 1.12 10.40
N ARG A 78 -7.00 0.30 9.79
CA ARG A 78 -5.87 -0.36 10.46
C ARG A 78 -4.55 0.22 9.96
N HIS A 79 -3.66 0.63 10.87
CA HIS A 79 -2.41 1.29 10.50
C HIS A 79 -1.22 0.83 11.36
N GLY A 80 -0.07 0.63 10.73
CA GLY A 80 1.16 0.21 11.38
C GLY A 80 1.88 1.35 12.11
N THR A 81 2.22 1.15 13.37
CA THR A 81 2.98 2.14 14.16
C THR A 81 4.40 2.38 13.65
N HIS A 82 4.96 1.44 12.88
CA HIS A 82 6.28 1.54 12.25
C HIS A 82 6.18 1.65 10.71
N ASP A 83 5.04 2.12 10.21
CA ASP A 83 4.87 2.35 8.77
C ASP A 83 5.62 3.63 8.36
N GLU A 84 6.76 3.44 7.70
CA GLU A 84 7.56 4.52 7.12
C GLU A 84 7.15 4.89 5.68
N ASN A 85 6.28 4.09 5.05
CA ASN A 85 5.80 4.31 3.69
C ASN A 85 4.58 5.23 3.65
N ALA A 86 3.71 5.14 4.66
CA ALA A 86 2.49 5.92 4.75
C ALA A 86 2.38 6.62 6.12
N PRO A 87 2.41 7.97 6.17
CA PRO A 87 2.29 8.69 7.44
C PRO A 87 0.94 8.41 8.11
N SER A 88 0.95 8.18 9.42
CA SER A 88 -0.26 7.84 10.19
C SER A 88 -1.20 9.03 10.43
N ALA A 89 -0.69 10.26 10.40
CA ALA A 89 -1.45 11.45 10.76
C ALA A 89 -2.67 11.69 9.85
N PRO A 90 -2.57 11.61 8.51
CA PRO A 90 -3.74 11.67 7.63
C PRO A 90 -4.79 10.58 7.91
N ALA A 91 -4.37 9.33 8.14
CA ALA A 91 -5.28 8.23 8.42
C ALA A 91 -6.03 8.44 9.76
N ARG A 92 -5.32 8.95 10.77
CA ARG A 92 -5.92 9.34 12.07
C ARG A 92 -6.91 10.49 11.90
N ALA A 93 -6.59 11.49 11.09
CA ALA A 93 -7.48 12.61 10.81
C ALA A 93 -8.70 12.20 9.96
N LEU A 94 -8.60 11.13 9.18
CA LEU A 94 -9.74 10.54 8.48
C LEU A 94 -10.67 9.81 9.46
N ALA A 95 -10.12 9.10 10.44
CA ALA A 95 -10.90 8.37 11.44
C ALA A 95 -11.72 9.28 12.37
N THR A 96 -11.38 10.56 12.50
CA THR A 96 -12.23 11.52 13.25
C THR A 96 -13.49 11.91 12.48
N ARG A 97 -13.63 11.47 11.23
CA ARG A 97 -14.78 11.75 10.37
C ARG A 97 -15.68 10.51 10.34
N GLY A 98 -16.94 10.66 10.75
CA GLY A 98 -17.97 9.63 10.62
C GLY A 98 -17.83 8.43 11.56
N ASN A 99 -18.44 7.31 11.19
CA ASN A 99 -18.50 6.07 11.97
C ASN A 99 -17.28 5.19 11.69
N THR A 100 -16.11 5.62 12.18
CA THR A 100 -14.83 4.97 11.89
C THR A 100 -14.17 4.48 13.18
N ASP A 101 -13.69 3.23 13.16
CA ASP A 101 -12.77 2.69 14.17
C ASP A 101 -11.33 2.77 13.64
N PHE A 102 -10.39 3.22 14.49
CA PHE A 102 -8.98 3.34 14.14
C PHE A 102 -8.12 2.45 15.03
N GLN A 103 -7.52 1.43 14.42
CA GLN A 103 -6.73 0.42 15.10
C GLN A 103 -5.27 0.55 14.71
N GLN A 104 -4.38 0.61 15.70
CA GLN A 104 -2.95 0.62 15.47
C GLN A 104 -2.35 -0.76 15.74
N LEU A 105 -1.43 -1.18 14.87
CA LEU A 105 -0.70 -2.44 15.00
C LEU A 105 0.79 -2.17 15.17
N THR A 106 1.47 -2.99 15.97
CA THR A 106 2.92 -2.94 16.12
C THR A 106 3.59 -3.64 14.93
N ALA A 107 3.46 -3.04 13.74
CA ALA A 107 3.97 -3.57 12.48
C ALA A 107 4.40 -2.43 11.54
N ASP A 108 5.19 -2.79 10.53
CA ASP A 108 5.53 -1.93 9.39
C ASP A 108 4.44 -1.99 8.30
N HIS A 109 4.71 -1.39 7.14
CA HIS A 109 3.72 -1.23 6.07
C HIS A 109 3.15 -2.57 5.59
N LEU A 110 4.00 -3.46 5.04
CA LEU A 110 3.54 -4.77 4.58
C LEU A 110 3.18 -5.69 5.75
N GLY A 111 3.82 -5.55 6.89
CA GLY A 111 3.47 -6.32 8.09
C GLY A 111 2.03 -6.10 8.51
N THR A 112 1.58 -4.84 8.52
CA THR A 112 0.19 -4.49 8.84
C THR A 112 -0.79 -5.14 7.88
N PHE A 113 -0.52 -5.13 6.58
CA PHE A 113 -1.35 -5.80 5.58
C PHE A 113 -1.41 -7.31 5.83
N LEU A 114 -0.26 -7.95 5.99
CA LEU A 114 -0.17 -9.41 6.13
C LEU A 114 -0.84 -9.92 7.42
N ASP A 115 -0.76 -9.15 8.51
CA ASP A 115 -1.32 -9.54 9.80
C ASP A 115 -2.86 -9.37 9.83
N THR A 116 -3.40 -8.46 9.02
CA THR A 116 -4.83 -8.12 9.02
C THR A 116 -5.63 -8.72 7.87
N ARG A 117 -5.00 -9.09 6.75
CA ARG A 117 -5.68 -9.54 5.51
C ARG A 117 -6.75 -10.62 5.74
N SER A 118 -6.45 -11.61 6.57
CA SER A 118 -7.34 -12.75 6.80
C SER A 118 -8.59 -12.35 7.58
N GLU A 119 -8.44 -11.43 8.53
CA GLU A 119 -9.56 -10.88 9.30
C GLU A 119 -10.43 -10.00 8.40
N VAL A 120 -9.81 -9.11 7.62
CA VAL A 120 -10.51 -8.23 6.67
C VAL A 120 -11.35 -9.04 5.68
N LEU A 121 -10.78 -10.08 5.06
CA LEU A 121 -11.51 -10.93 4.12
C LEU A 121 -12.67 -11.68 4.80
N LYS A 122 -12.51 -12.12 6.05
CA LYS A 122 -13.59 -12.75 6.81
C LYS A 122 -14.70 -11.76 7.13
N SER A 123 -14.37 -10.53 7.53
CA SER A 123 -15.35 -9.48 7.81
C SER A 123 -16.16 -9.12 6.57
N VAL A 124 -15.52 -8.99 5.41
CA VAL A 124 -16.21 -8.73 4.14
C VAL A 124 -17.09 -9.91 3.76
N ALA A 125 -16.58 -11.14 3.83
CA ALA A 125 -17.35 -12.34 3.49
C ALA A 125 -18.58 -12.53 4.40
N ALA A 126 -18.51 -12.14 5.68
CA ALA A 126 -19.64 -12.18 6.60
C ALA A 126 -20.67 -11.06 6.39
N SER A 127 -20.34 -10.08 5.55
CA SER A 127 -21.21 -8.93 5.22
C SER A 127 -21.91 -9.05 3.85
N LEU A 128 -21.66 -10.15 3.12
CA LEU A 128 -22.31 -10.53 1.86
C LEU A 128 -23.44 -11.54 2.12
#